data_AF-A0A522ISQ9-F1
#
_entry.id   AF-A0A522ISQ9-F1
#
_cell.length_a   1.000
_cell.length_b   1.000
_cell.length_c   1.000
_cell.angle_alpha   90.00
_cell.angle_beta   90.00
_cell.angle_gamma   90.00
#
_symmetry.space_group_name_H-M   'P 1'
#
loop_
_entity.id
_entity.type
_entity.pdbx_description
1 polymer ?
#
loop_
_entity_poly.entity_id
_entity_poly.type
_entity_poly.pdbx_seq_one_letter_code
_entity_poly.pdbx_strand_id
1 'polypeptide(L)'
;MATREQLCTEEEVTFMVHDFYRRVRADDLLGPIFNEHVKNWDTHLQRMVNFWSSMLRGTGAYGGSPMPVHIALPNLSAELFQQWLKLFHQTIETLPNKPFG
;
A
#
# COMPACT_ATOMS: atom_id res chain seq x y z
N MET A 1 -13.75 22.26 6.25
CA MET A 1 -12.59 21.39 5.96
C MET A 1 -12.89 20.03 6.52
N ALA A 2 -12.85 18.99 5.68
CA ALA A 2 -12.99 17.62 6.19
C ALA A 2 -11.78 17.27 7.07
N THR A 3 -11.99 16.68 8.24
CA THR A 3 -10.89 16.17 9.07
C THR A 3 -10.26 14.94 8.40
N ARG A 4 -9.00 14.58 8.72
CA ARG A 4 -8.34 13.37 8.17
C ARG A 4 -9.16 12.09 8.38
N GLU A 5 -9.93 12.05 9.45
CA GLU A 5 -10.85 10.96 9.80
C GLU A 5 -12.07 10.86 8.86
N GLN A 6 -12.43 11.95 8.18
CA GLN A 6 -13.56 12.01 7.24
C GLN A 6 -13.19 11.63 5.81
N LEU A 7 -11.89 11.41 5.51
CA LEU A 7 -11.43 11.06 4.16
C LEU A 7 -11.58 9.56 3.85
N CYS A 8 -11.38 8.69 4.85
CA CYS A 8 -11.59 7.25 4.71
C CYS A 8 -11.76 6.53 6.06
N THR A 9 -12.52 5.43 6.06
CA THR A 9 -12.65 4.52 7.22
C THR A 9 -11.50 3.51 7.30
N GLU A 10 -11.35 2.82 8.43
CA GLU A 10 -10.33 1.75 8.54
C GLU A 10 -10.63 0.56 7.63
N GLU A 11 -11.92 0.27 7.43
CA GLU A 11 -12.39 -0.75 6.49
C GLU A 11 -12.01 -0.39 5.04
N GLU A 12 -12.14 0.89 4.66
CA GLU A 12 -11.72 1.37 3.34
C GLU A 12 -10.20 1.30 3.16
N VAL A 13 -9.42 1.65 4.19
CA VAL A 13 -7.96 1.47 4.18
C VAL A 13 -7.60 -0.01 4.04
N THR A 14 -8.26 -0.88 4.80
CA THR A 14 -8.02 -2.33 4.75
C THR A 14 -8.33 -2.87 3.36
N PHE A 15 -9.49 -2.51 2.79
CA PHE A 15 -9.87 -2.91 1.44
C PHE A 15 -8.85 -2.42 0.39
N MET A 16 -8.47 -1.14 0.44
CA MET A 16 -7.47 -0.55 -0.45
C MET A 16 -6.15 -1.32 -0.39
N VAL A 17 -5.63 -1.59 0.82
CA VAL A 17 -4.37 -2.32 1.00
C VAL A 17 -4.46 -3.73 0.44
N HIS A 18 -5.53 -4.46 0.76
CA HIS A 18 -5.70 -5.82 0.27
C HIS A 18 -5.85 -5.89 -1.25
N ASP A 19 -6.63 -5.00 -1.88
CA ASP A 19 -6.74 -5.00 -3.35
C ASP A 19 -5.44 -4.58 -4.02
N PHE A 20 -4.75 -3.57 -3.46
CA PHE A 20 -3.47 -3.12 -3.98
C PHE A 20 -2.43 -4.25 -3.97
N TYR A 21 -2.26 -4.94 -2.84
CA TYR A 21 -1.27 -6.00 -2.73
C TYR A 21 -1.67 -7.30 -3.44
N ARG A 22 -2.97 -7.54 -3.65
CA ARG A 22 -3.43 -8.59 -4.56
C ARG A 22 -2.94 -8.33 -5.99
N ARG A 23 -3.00 -7.08 -6.47
CA ARG A 23 -2.48 -6.69 -7.78
C ARG A 23 -0.96 -6.76 -7.84
N VAL A 24 -0.26 -6.22 -6.84
CA VAL A 24 1.21 -6.28 -6.76
C VAL A 24 1.71 -7.72 -6.79
N ARG A 25 1.06 -8.63 -6.05
CA ARG A 25 1.47 -10.04 -5.99
C ARG A 25 1.28 -10.79 -7.31
N ALA A 26 0.30 -10.37 -8.11
CA ALA A 26 -0.01 -10.96 -9.41
C ALA A 26 0.74 -10.29 -10.59
N ASP A 27 1.44 -9.20 -10.34
CA ASP A 27 2.18 -8.46 -11.37
C ASP A 27 3.49 -9.18 -11.74
N ASP A 28 3.79 -9.27 -13.03
CA ASP A 28 4.96 -10.02 -13.53
C ASP A 28 6.31 -9.38 -13.14
N LEU A 29 6.35 -8.07 -12.87
CA LEU A 29 7.57 -7.36 -12.52
C LEU A 29 7.74 -7.27 -11.00
N LEU A 30 6.68 -6.92 -10.28
CA LEU A 30 6.71 -6.71 -8.84
C LEU A 30 6.48 -8.00 -8.04
N GLY A 31 5.62 -8.88 -8.54
CA GLY A 31 5.24 -10.13 -7.88
C GLY A 31 6.45 -10.96 -7.45
N PRO A 32 7.44 -11.24 -8.33
CA PRO A 32 8.64 -11.99 -7.95
C PRO A 32 9.41 -11.35 -6.79
N ILE A 33 9.59 -10.02 -6.79
CA ILE A 33 10.33 -9.29 -5.76
C ILE A 33 9.64 -9.41 -4.40
N PHE A 34 8.32 -9.19 -4.37
CA PHE A 34 7.54 -9.31 -3.13
C PHE A 34 7.46 -10.75 -2.65
N ASN A 35 7.22 -11.72 -3.53
CA ASN A 35 7.14 -13.14 -3.15
C ASN A 35 8.49 -13.69 -2.65
N GLU A 36 9.61 -13.12 -3.11
CA GLU A 36 10.93 -13.44 -2.58
C GLU A 36 11.12 -12.94 -1.13
N HIS A 37 10.69 -11.72 -0.82
CA HIS A 37 10.99 -11.07 0.46
C HIS A 37 9.87 -11.19 1.51
N VAL A 38 8.62 -11.37 1.09
CA VAL A 38 7.44 -11.50 1.95
C VAL A 38 7.10 -12.98 2.13
N LYS A 39 7.49 -13.52 3.29
CA LYS A 39 7.20 -14.93 3.64
C LYS A 39 5.83 -15.12 4.28
N ASN A 40 5.40 -14.16 5.10
CA ASN A 40 4.07 -14.14 5.72
C ASN A 40 3.27 -12.95 5.19
N TRP A 41 2.35 -13.24 4.26
CA TRP A 41 1.52 -12.21 3.63
C TRP A 41 0.53 -11.58 4.61
N ASP A 42 -0.06 -12.33 5.54
CA ASP A 42 -1.01 -11.78 6.51
C ASP A 42 -0.34 -10.74 7.41
N THR A 43 0.87 -11.05 7.91
CA THR A 43 1.68 -10.10 8.69
C THR A 43 2.07 -8.88 7.87
N HIS A 44 2.44 -9.07 6.59
CA HIS A 44 2.79 -7.97 5.71
C HIS A 44 1.60 -7.04 5.43
N LEU A 45 0.44 -7.62 5.10
CA LEU A 45 -0.79 -6.88 4.85
C LEU A 45 -1.23 -6.10 6.09
N GLN A 46 -1.21 -6.72 7.28
CA GLN A 46 -1.52 -6.02 8.53
C GLN A 46 -0.57 -4.84 8.77
N ARG A 47 0.73 -5.02 8.53
CA ARG A 47 1.72 -3.93 8.63
C ARG A 47 1.43 -2.79 7.64
N MET A 48 0.96 -3.13 6.44
CA MET A 48 0.61 -2.14 5.41
C MET A 48 -0.70 -1.41 5.72
N VAL A 49 -1.70 -2.09 6.30
CA VAL A 49 -2.91 -1.43 6.85
C VAL A 49 -2.51 -0.41 7.90
N ASN A 50 -1.67 -0.79 8.87
CA ASN A 50 -1.18 0.14 9.89
C ASN A 50 -0.43 1.33 9.27
N PHE A 51 0.41 1.10 8.25
CA PHE A 51 1.13 2.16 7.55
C PHE A 51 0.18 3.17 6.90
N TRP A 52 -0.78 2.69 6.11
CA TRP A 52 -1.72 3.57 5.43
C TRP A 52 -2.72 4.23 6.38
N SER A 53 -3.13 3.54 7.45
CA SER A 53 -3.94 4.11 8.52
C SER A 53 -3.20 5.28 9.21
N SER A 54 -1.92 5.11 9.55
CA SER A 54 -1.08 6.21 10.05
C SER A 54 -0.99 7.38 9.07
N MET A 55 -0.81 7.11 7.78
CA MET A 55 -0.61 8.13 6.76
C MET A 55 -1.89 8.90 6.41
N LEU A 56 -3.00 8.19 6.22
CA LEU A 56 -4.27 8.79 5.80
C LEU A 56 -5.05 9.32 6.99
N ARG A 57 -5.19 8.51 8.04
CA ARG A 57 -6.06 8.78 9.19
C ARG A 57 -5.32 9.36 10.39
N GLY A 58 -3.99 9.26 10.45
CA GLY A 58 -3.21 9.81 11.56
C GLY A 58 -3.22 8.96 12.83
N THR A 59 -3.51 7.66 12.73
CA THR A 59 -3.69 6.76 13.89
C THR A 59 -2.41 6.48 14.67
N GLY A 60 -1.23 6.64 14.06
CA GLY A 60 0.04 6.28 14.70
C GLY A 60 0.29 4.76 14.85
N ALA A 61 -0.55 3.92 14.22
CA ALA A 61 -0.45 2.46 14.31
C ALA A 61 0.83 1.87 13.71
N TYR A 62 1.50 2.60 12.81
CA TYR A 62 2.78 2.23 12.22
C TYR A 62 3.95 2.99 12.84
N GLY A 63 4.83 2.25 13.52
CA GLY A 63 6.06 2.79 14.13
C GLY A 63 7.36 2.48 13.37
N GLY A 64 7.27 1.93 12.14
CA GLY A 64 8.45 1.55 11.36
C GLY A 64 9.00 2.66 10.47
N SER A 65 10.18 2.46 9.90
CA SER A 65 10.71 3.30 8.82
C SER A 65 10.75 2.47 7.52
N PRO A 66 9.97 2.82 6.48
CA PRO A 66 9.92 2.04 5.25
C PRO A 66 11.18 2.23 4.40
N MET A 67 11.78 3.42 4.38
CA MET A 67 12.86 3.74 3.44
C MET A 67 14.11 2.85 3.60
N PRO A 68 14.59 2.55 4.83
CA PRO A 68 15.72 1.64 5.01
C PRO A 68 15.48 0.23 4.45
N VAL A 69 14.23 -0.26 4.50
CA VAL A 69 13.87 -1.56 3.92
C VAL A 69 14.04 -1.53 2.41
N HIS A 70 13.53 -0.50 1.74
CA HIS A 70 13.62 -0.37 0.29
C HIS A 70 15.07 -0.17 -0.18
N ILE A 71 15.87 0.62 0.53
CA ILE A 71 17.30 0.82 0.20
C ILE A 71 18.09 -0.50 0.28
N ALA A 72 17.75 -1.38 1.22
CA ALA A 72 18.43 -2.65 1.40
C ALA A 72 18.06 -3.71 0.33
N LEU A 73 17.01 -3.49 -0.46
CA LEU A 73 16.59 -4.41 -1.51
C LEU A 73 17.47 -4.19 -2.77
N PRO A 74 18.13 -5.24 -3.28
CA PRO A 74 18.90 -5.12 -4.51
C PRO A 74 17.96 -4.88 -5.70
N ASN A 75 18.46 -4.19 -6.72
CA ASN A 75 17.81 -4.05 -8.03
C ASN A 75 16.43 -3.35 -8.02
N LEU A 76 16.08 -2.58 -6.98
CA LEU A 76 14.98 -1.63 -7.10
C LEU A 76 15.36 -0.52 -8.07
N SER A 77 14.43 -0.19 -8.96
CA SER A 77 14.63 0.80 -10.01
C SER A 77 13.47 1.80 -10.07
N ALA A 78 13.69 2.91 -10.77
CA ALA A 78 12.64 3.90 -11.00
C ALA A 78 11.45 3.30 -11.77
N GLU A 79 11.71 2.41 -12.72
CA GLU A 79 10.70 1.72 -13.53
C GLU A 79 9.81 0.82 -12.66
N LEU A 80 10.40 0.07 -11.72
CA LEU A 80 9.65 -0.74 -10.77
C LEU A 80 8.76 0.15 -9.87
N PHE A 81 9.28 1.31 -9.44
CA PHE A 81 8.49 2.26 -8.67
C PHE A 81 7.33 2.85 -9.49
N GLN A 82 7.54 3.16 -10.78
CA GLN A 82 6.45 3.60 -11.66
C GLN A 82 5.39 2.52 -11.85
N GLN A 83 5.78 1.25 -11.97
CA GLN A 83 4.82 0.14 -12.03
C GLN A 83 4.02 0.03 -10.72
N TRP A 84 4.68 0.20 -9.57
CA TRP A 84 4.02 0.21 -8.26
C TRP A 84 2.98 1.33 -8.18
N LEU A 85 3.33 2.55 -8.61
CA LEU A 85 2.42 3.70 -8.66
C LEU A 85 1.24 3.47 -9.61
N LYS A 86 1.48 2.86 -10.77
CA LYS A 86 0.42 2.50 -11.72
C LYS A 86 -0.59 1.56 -11.09
N LEU A 87 -0.15 0.49 -10.43
CA LEU A 87 -1.05 -0.43 -9.73
C LEU A 87 -1.79 0.25 -8.58
N PHE A 88 -1.13 1.18 -7.88
CA PHE A 88 -1.74 1.94 -6.80
C PHE A 88 -2.87 2.84 -7.33
N HIS A 89 -2.63 3.59 -8.40
CA HIS A 89 -3.64 4.40 -9.08
C HIS A 89 -4.84 3.56 -9.55
N GLN A 90 -4.57 2.43 -10.20
CA GLN A 90 -5.64 1.49 -10.60
C GLN A 90 -6.46 0.98 -9.41
N THR A 91 -5.84 0.84 -8.24
CA THR A 91 -6.55 0.41 -7.02
C THR A 91 -7.48 1.51 -6.54
N ILE A 92 -6.97 2.73 -6.34
CA ILE A 92 -7.76 3.83 -5.79
C ILE A 92 -8.87 4.30 -6.75
N GLU A 93 -8.73 4.10 -8.06
CA GLU A 93 -9.79 4.38 -9.05
C GLU A 93 -11.05 3.53 -8.84
N THR A 94 -10.90 2.35 -8.24
CA THR A 94 -12.02 1.43 -7.93
C THR A 94 -12.76 1.79 -6.64
N LEU A 95 -12.19 2.69 -5.82
CA LEU A 95 -12.79 3.04 -4.53
C LEU A 95 -13.97 4.01 -4.72
N PRO A 96 -15.04 3.84 -3.93
CA PRO A 96 -16.25 4.66 -4.05
C PRO A 96 -16.09 6.07 -3.44
N ASN A 97 -15.13 6.27 -2.53
CA ASN A 97 -14.90 7.50 -1.77
C ASN A 97 -14.04 8.51 -2.55
N LYS A 98 -14.46 8.86 -3.76
CA LYS A 98 -13.78 9.89 -4.58
C LYS A 98 -14.07 11.28 -3.99
N PRO A 99 -13.05 12.16 -3.85
CA PRO A 99 -13.23 13.49 -3.27
C PRO A 99 -14.18 14.38 -4.09
N PHE A 100 -14.42 14.01 -5.35
CA PHE A 100 -15.44 14.58 -6.23
C PHE A 100 -16.10 13.43 -6.98
N GLY A 101 -17.22 12.93 -6.44
CA GLY A 101 -18.20 12.14 -7.18
C GLY A 101 -19.18 13.06 -7.91
#